data_AF-A0A1M7R7V6-F1
#
_entry.id   AF-A0A1M7R7V6-F1
#
_cell.length_a   1.000
_cell.length_b   1.000
_cell.length_c   1.000
_cell.angle_alpha   90.00
_cell.angle_beta   90.00
_cell.angle_gamma   90.00
#
_symmetry.space_group_name_H-M   'P 1'
#
loop_
_entity.id
_entity.type
_entity.pdbx_description
1 polymer ?
#
loop_
_entity_poly.entity_id
_entity_poly.type
_entity_poly.pdbx_seq_one_letter_code
_entity_poly.pdbx_strand_id
1 'polypeptide(L)' 'MVTVTLKTAWTDSAGVGHPAGSTVRVPEAQLDELVCTGVVATDASDNWVTCE' A
#
# COMPACT_ATOMS: atom_id res chain seq x y z
N MET A 1 -6.30 7.47 -7.48
CA MET A 1 -6.56 6.27 -6.65
C MET A 1 -5.81 5.12 -7.27
N VAL A 2 -4.90 4.48 -6.54
CA VAL A 2 -4.07 3.38 -7.02
C VAL A 2 -4.42 2.09 -6.29
N THR A 3 -4.25 0.96 -6.96
CA THR A 3 -4.37 -0.35 -6.33
C THR A 3 -2.97 -0.79 -5.91
N VAL A 4 -2.80 -1.28 -4.69
CA VAL A 4 -1.52 -1.75 -4.16
C VAL A 4 -1.66 -3.08 -3.48
N THR A 5 -0.59 -3.87 -3.49
CA THR A 5 -0.51 -5.09 -2.68
C THR A 5 0.26 -4.81 -1.41
N LEU A 6 -0.37 -5.11 -0.27
CA LEU A 6 0.23 -4.90 1.04
C LEU A 6 1.31 -5.94 1.32
N LYS A 7 2.47 -5.49 1.79
CA LYS A 7 3.55 -6.33 2.30
C LYS A 7 3.30 -6.75 3.74
N THR A 8 2.71 -5.85 4.52
CA THR A 8 2.39 -6.04 5.95
C THR A 8 0.91 -5.76 6.20
N ALA A 9 0.39 -6.18 7.35
CA ALA A 9 -0.98 -5.83 7.72
C ALA A 9 -1.09 -4.30 7.89
N TRP A 10 -2.15 -3.72 7.34
CA TRP A 10 -2.39 -2.28 7.37
C TRP A 10 -3.85 -1.99 7.71
N THR A 11 -4.08 -1.00 8.57
CA THR A 11 -5.42 -0.51 8.87
C THR A 11 -5.61 0.80 8.10
N ASP A 12 -6.60 0.85 7.22
CA ASP A 12 -6.85 2.07 6.45
C ASP A 12 -7.52 3.17 7.31
N SER A 13 -7.61 4.38 6.77
CA SER A 13 -8.20 5.54 7.43
C SER A 13 -9.66 5.40 7.88
N ALA A 14 -10.43 4.46 7.31
CA ALA A 14 -11.78 4.09 7.74
C ALA A 14 -11.79 3.06 8.88
N GLY A 15 -10.61 2.60 9.33
CA GLY A 15 -10.47 1.60 10.40
C GLY A 15 -10.62 0.16 9.92
N VAL A 16 -10.59 -0.13 8.62
CA VAL A 16 -10.64 -1.51 8.12
C VAL A 16 -9.23 -2.09 8.12
N GLY A 17 -9.08 -3.22 8.80
CA GLY A 17 -7.83 -3.98 8.82
C GLY A 17 -7.69 -4.83 7.56
N HIS A 18 -6.59 -4.65 6.85
CA HIS A 18 -6.23 -5.40 5.65
C HIS A 18 -5.03 -6.28 5.98
N PRO A 19 -5.12 -7.62 5.84
CA PRO A 19 -3.99 -8.50 6.11
C PRO A 19 -2.91 -8.37 5.01
N ALA A 20 -1.68 -8.75 5.32
CA ALA A 20 -0.59 -8.82 4.35
C ALA A 20 -0.98 -9.67 3.13
N GLY A 21 -0.53 -9.26 1.93
CA GLY A 21 -0.92 -9.86 0.66
C GLY A 21 -2.28 -9.40 0.12
N SER A 22 -3.03 -8.59 0.88
CA SER A 22 -4.29 -8.03 0.40
C SER A 22 -4.06 -6.91 -0.61
N THR A 23 -4.98 -6.84 -1.56
CA THR A 23 -5.00 -5.79 -2.58
C THR A 23 -5.97 -4.70 -2.17
N VAL A 24 -5.46 -3.49 -1.92
CA VAL A 24 -6.25 -2.35 -1.43
C VAL A 24 -6.15 -1.17 -2.37
N ARG A 25 -7.18 -0.31 -2.39
CA ARG A 25 -7.15 0.95 -3.13
C ARG A 25 -6.85 2.08 -2.18
N VAL A 26 -5.78 2.82 -2.47
CA VAL A 26 -5.35 3.97 -1.66
C VAL A 26 -5.29 5.24 -2.51
N PRO A 27 -5.50 6.42 -1.91
CA PRO A 27 -5.22 7.69 -2.57
C PRO A 27 -3.73 7.76 -2.93
N GLU A 28 -3.40 8.33 -4.10
CA GLU A 28 -1.99 8.50 -4.52
C GLU A 28 -1.19 9.33 -3.52
N ALA A 29 -1.82 10.26 -2.81
CA ALA A 29 -1.19 11.04 -1.74
C ALA A 29 -0.76 10.20 -0.52
N GLN A 30 -1.38 9.04 -0.28
CA GLN A 30 -0.98 8.11 0.80
C GLN A 30 -0.01 7.04 0.32
N LEU A 31 0.10 6.83 -1.00
CA LEU A 31 0.97 5.80 -1.57
C LEU A 31 2.42 6.00 -1.12
N ASP A 32 2.91 7.23 -1.22
CA ASP A 32 4.31 7.58 -0.90
C ASP A 32 4.65 7.25 0.56
N GLU A 33 3.77 7.64 1.49
CA GLU A 33 3.92 7.32 2.92
C GLU A 33 3.88 5.81 3.17
N LEU A 34 2.96 5.08 2.53
CA LEU A 34 2.83 3.63 2.68
C LEU A 34 4.02 2.87 2.11
N VAL A 35 4.62 3.37 1.04
CA VAL A 35 5.83 2.81 0.44
C VAL A 35 7.03 3.09 1.35
N CYS A 36 7.18 4.32 1.86
CA CYS A 36 8.30 4.69 2.72
C CYS A 36 8.25 4.02 4.09
N THR A 37 7.06 3.73 4.59
CA THR A 37 6.87 2.92 5.81
C THR A 37 7.03 1.41 5.57
N GLY A 38 7.18 0.98 4.32
CA GLY A 38 7.37 -0.43 3.95
C GLY A 38 6.10 -1.27 4.05
N VAL A 39 4.93 -0.63 4.08
CA VAL A 39 3.61 -1.27 4.16
C VAL A 39 3.19 -1.87 2.82
N VAL A 40 3.60 -1.25 1.71
CA VAL A 40 3.26 -1.69 0.34
C VAL A 40 4.43 -2.47 -0.28
N ALA A 41 4.11 -3.55 -1.00
CA ALA A 41 5.08 -4.37 -1.74
C ALA A 41 5.21 -3.94 -3.21
N THR A 42 4.09 -3.62 -3.85
CA THR A 42 4.01 -3.30 -5.29
C THR A 42 2.86 -2.33 -5.58
N ASP A 43 3.05 -1.46 -6.57
CA ASP A 43 1.92 -0.79 -7.21
C ASP A 43 1.19 -1.76 -8.17
N ALA A 44 -0.04 -1.42 -8.59
CA ALA A 44 -0.84 -2.22 -9.52
C ALA A 44 -0.11 -2.62 -10.83
N SER A 45 0.97 -1.91 -11.16
CA SER A 45 1.84 -2.15 -12.32
C SER A 45 2.96 -3.17 -12.06
N ASP A 46 2.97 -3.85 -10.91
CA ASP A 46 3.99 -4.84 -10.51
C ASP A 46 5.40 -4.24 -10.35
N ASN A 47 5.52 -2.90 -10.28
CA ASN A 47 6.80 -2.27 -9.97
C ASN A 47 7.05 -2.28 -8.46
N TRP A 48 8.26 -2.69 -8.10
CA TRP A 48 8.79 -2.54 -6.75
C TRP A 48 8.95 -1.05 -6.48
N VAL A 49 8.05 -0.48 -5.69
CA VAL A 49 8.16 0.93 -5.30
C VAL A 49 9.20 1.01 -4.19
N THR A 50 10.34 1.62 -4.49
CA THR A 50 11.38 1.95 -3.50
C THR A 50 11.27 3.42 -3.15
N CYS A 51 11.31 3.78 -1.86
CA CYS A 51 11.54 5.17 -1.49
C CYS A 51 13.02 5.51 -1.68
N GLU A 52 13.31 6.48 -2.55
CA GLU A 52 14.62 7.15 -2.66
C GLU A 52 14.72 8.33 -1.69
#